data_AF-A0AAE3W0A1-F1
#
_entry.id   AF-A0AAE3W0A1-F1
#
_cell.length_a   1.000
_cell.length_b   1.000
_cell.length_c   1.000
_cell.angle_alpha   90.00
_cell.angle_beta   90.00
_cell.angle_gamma   90.00
#
_symmetry.space_group_name_H-M   'P 1'
#
loop_
_entity.id
_entity.type
_entity.pdbx_description
1 polymer ?
#
loop_
_entity_poly.entity_id
_entity_poly.type
_entity_poly.pdbx_seq_one_letter_code
_entity_poly.pdbx_strand_id
1 'polypeptide(L)'
;MIQFSGGIGSWAAAMRVAAQHGTDNLVLLAADTKAEDPGLWRFVDDAAALLDVQPVIVADGRTPWQVFADQRFLGNSRIAPCSTFLKQRPCRAWLTTHADPADTILYVGIDWSKQHRTPGITRGWAP
;
A
#
# COMPACT_ATOMS: atom_id res chain seq x y z
N MET A 1 -1.44 2.95 10.67
CA MET A 1 -1.68 2.17 9.44
C MET A 1 -0.41 2.02 8.62
N ILE A 2 -0.18 0.85 8.02
CA ILE A 2 0.92 0.61 7.07
C ILE A 2 0.38 0.49 5.64
N GLN A 3 0.93 1.27 4.71
CA GLN A 3 0.78 1.00 3.28
C GLN A 3 1.62 -0.24 2.93
N PHE A 4 0.96 -1.40 2.90
CA PHE A 4 1.61 -2.71 2.91
C PHE A 4 1.69 -3.28 1.49
N SER A 5 2.80 -3.01 0.81
CA SER A 5 3.01 -3.45 -0.57
C SER A 5 3.55 -4.88 -0.70
N GLY A 6 3.67 -5.63 0.41
CA GLY A 6 4.32 -6.95 0.46
C GLY A 6 5.82 -6.96 0.11
N GLY A 7 6.49 -5.82 0.24
CA GLY A 7 7.95 -5.73 0.11
C GLY A 7 8.65 -5.66 1.47
N ILE A 8 9.96 -5.91 1.51
CA ILE A 8 10.74 -5.90 2.76
C ILE A 8 10.68 -4.55 3.49
N GLY A 9 10.57 -3.44 2.76
CA GLY A 9 10.45 -2.10 3.35
C GLY A 9 9.14 -1.90 4.12
N SER A 10 8.01 -2.33 3.55
CA SER A 10 6.71 -2.23 4.22
C SER A 10 6.59 -3.23 5.37
N TRP A 11 7.19 -4.42 5.23
CA TRP A 11 7.29 -5.40 6.32
C TRP A 11 8.09 -4.87 7.51
N ALA A 12 9.30 -4.33 7.26
CA ALA A 12 10.12 -3.76 8.32
C ALA A 12 9.44 -2.56 9.01
N ALA A 13 8.69 -1.75 8.26
CA ALA A 13 7.88 -0.68 8.83
C ALA A 13 6.77 -1.24 9.73
N ALA A 14 6.05 -2.27 9.30
CA ALA A 14 5.02 -2.93 10.10
C ALA A 14 5.58 -3.49 11.41
N MET A 15 6.69 -4.24 11.36
CA MET A 15 7.34 -4.79 12.56
C MET A 15 7.74 -3.70 13.56
N ARG A 16 8.31 -2.60 13.07
CA ARG A 16 8.75 -1.49 13.94
C ARG A 16 7.58 -0.76 14.58
N VAL A 17 6.53 -0.49 13.81
CA VAL A 17 5.32 0.16 14.34
C VAL A 17 4.63 -0.75 15.34
N ALA A 18 4.51 -2.06 15.06
CA ALA A 18 3.97 -3.03 16.00
C ALA A 18 4.78 -3.09 17.30
N ALA A 19 6.10 -3.13 17.22
CA ALA A 19 6.96 -3.14 18.40
C ALA A 19 6.84 -1.85 19.24
N GLN A 20 6.57 -0.71 18.60
CA GLN A 20 6.49 0.58 19.27
C GLN A 20 5.09 0.89 19.84
N HIS A 21 4.02 0.44 19.16
CA HIS A 21 2.65 0.87 19.45
C HIS A 21 1.68 -0.29 19.71
N GLY A 22 2.12 -1.55 19.60
CA GLY A 22 1.25 -2.71 19.62
C GLY A 22 0.52 -2.93 18.29
N THR A 23 -0.35 -3.94 18.25
CA THR A 23 -1.07 -4.38 17.04
C THR A 23 -2.58 -4.09 17.08
N ASP A 24 -3.14 -3.71 18.22
CA ASP A 24 -4.60 -3.50 18.42
C ASP A 24 -5.23 -2.57 17.38
N ASN A 25 -4.52 -1.52 16.97
CA ASN A 25 -4.96 -0.54 15.97
C ASN A 25 -4.09 -0.56 14.70
N LEU A 26 -3.39 -1.67 14.45
CA LEU A 26 -2.48 -1.81 13.32
C LEU A 26 -3.22 -2.38 12.10
N VAL A 27 -3.39 -1.52 11.09
CA VAL A 27 -3.92 -1.95 9.79
C VAL A 27 -2.77 -2.16 8.79
N LEU A 28 -2.69 -3.36 8.21
CA LEU A 28 -1.90 -3.65 7.01
C LEU A 28 -2.77 -3.47 5.78
N LEU A 29 -2.63 -2.35 5.08
CA LEU A 29 -3.45 -2.01 3.92
C LEU A 29 -2.71 -2.37 2.62
N ALA A 30 -3.14 -3.43 1.95
CA ALA A 30 -2.58 -3.93 0.70
C ALA A 30 -3.51 -3.66 -0.49
N ALA A 31 -2.94 -3.43 -1.68
CA ALA A 31 -3.70 -3.18 -2.90
C ALA A 31 -3.52 -4.31 -3.92
N ASP A 32 -4.61 -5.00 -4.26
CA ASP A 32 -4.65 -6.05 -5.28
C ASP A 32 -4.82 -5.43 -6.67
N THR A 33 -3.77 -5.56 -7.48
CA THR A 33 -3.75 -5.08 -8.87
C THR A 33 -4.25 -6.11 -9.88
N LYS A 34 -4.68 -7.29 -9.43
CA LYS A 34 -5.04 -8.45 -10.29
C LYS A 34 -3.91 -8.93 -11.18
N ALA A 35 -2.67 -8.57 -10.86
CA ALA A 35 -1.46 -8.95 -11.59
C ALA A 35 -0.26 -9.24 -10.66
N GLU A 36 -0.51 -9.33 -9.35
CA GLU A 36 0.53 -9.64 -8.37
C GLU A 36 0.86 -11.14 -8.40
N ASP A 37 2.11 -11.48 -8.07
CA ASP A 37 2.54 -12.87 -7.94
C ASP A 37 1.83 -13.55 -6.76
N PRO A 38 1.41 -14.82 -6.85
CA PRO A 38 0.80 -15.53 -5.72
C PRO A 38 1.66 -15.55 -4.44
N GLY A 39 2.99 -15.52 -4.59
CA GLY A 39 3.94 -15.40 -3.48
C GLY A 39 3.83 -14.09 -2.71
N LEU A 40 3.33 -13.01 -3.34
CA LEU A 40 3.01 -11.76 -2.64
C LEU A 40 1.94 -12.01 -1.58
N TRP A 41 0.84 -12.67 -1.96
CA TRP A 41 -0.29 -12.89 -1.06
C TRP A 41 0.08 -13.84 0.07
N ARG A 42 0.84 -14.90 -0.23
CA ARG A 42 1.44 -15.75 0.82
C ARG A 42 2.27 -14.91 1.80
N PHE A 43 3.12 -14.01 1.31
CA PHE A 43 3.94 -13.16 2.17
C PHE A 43 3.12 -12.16 3.00
N VAL A 44 2.05 -11.60 2.42
CA VAL A 44 1.11 -10.73 3.14
C VAL A 44 0.44 -11.50 4.27
N ASP A 45 -0.06 -12.70 3.98
CA ASP A 45 -0.71 -13.56 4.97
C ASP A 45 0.27 -13.97 6.08
N ASP A 46 1.48 -14.41 5.74
CA ASP A 46 2.52 -14.78 6.70
C ASP A 46 2.90 -13.59 7.61
N ALA A 47 3.05 -12.39 7.03
CA ALA A 47 3.37 -11.19 7.79
C ALA A 47 2.24 -10.75 8.71
N ALA A 48 0.98 -10.91 8.28
CA ALA A 48 -0.18 -10.56 9.07
C ALA A 48 -0.39 -11.57 10.22
N ALA A 49 -0.20 -12.87 9.95
CA ALA A 49 -0.24 -13.92 10.95
C ALA A 49 0.85 -13.74 12.03
N LEU A 50 2.05 -13.31 11.66
CA LEU A 50 3.12 -13.00 12.61
C LEU A 50 2.74 -11.88 13.60
N LEU A 51 1.90 -10.95 13.16
CA LEU A 51 1.42 -9.82 13.96
C LEU A 51 0.06 -10.05 14.61
N ASP A 52 -0.56 -11.21 14.36
CA ASP A 52 -1.94 -11.52 14.75
C ASP A 52 -2.95 -10.44 14.30
N VAL A 53 -2.81 -9.98 13.05
CA VAL A 53 -3.73 -8.99 12.43
C VAL A 53 -4.33 -9.54 11.14
N GLN A 54 -5.55 -9.10 10.83
CA GLN A 54 -6.16 -9.36 9.53
C GLN A 54 -5.72 -8.28 8.51
N PRO A 55 -5.09 -8.65 7.38
CA PRO A 55 -4.74 -7.67 6.37
C PRO A 55 -5.99 -7.15 5.66
N VAL A 56 -6.01 -5.87 5.36
CA VAL A 56 -7.05 -5.23 4.55
C VAL A 56 -6.58 -5.20 3.12
N ILE A 57 -7.27 -5.95 2.25
CA ILE A 57 -6.96 -6.01 0.81
C ILE A 57 -8.02 -5.21 0.06
N VAL A 58 -7.58 -4.13 -0.59
CA VAL A 58 -8.43 -3.31 -1.47
C VAL A 58 -8.11 -3.60 -2.93
N ALA A 59 -9.10 -3.49 -3.80
CA ALA A 59 -8.91 -3.67 -5.23
C ALA A 59 -9.70 -2.62 -6.00
N ASP A 60 -9.12 -2.11 -7.08
CA ASP A 60 -9.86 -1.33 -8.09
C ASP A 60 -10.80 -2.23 -8.91
N GLY A 61 -10.47 -3.52 -9.04
CA GLY A 61 -11.22 -4.52 -9.79
C GLY A 61 -10.75 -4.70 -11.23
N ARG A 62 -10.05 -3.71 -11.81
CA ARG A 62 -9.42 -3.84 -13.13
C ARG A 62 -8.02 -4.44 -13.05
N THR A 63 -7.58 -4.98 -14.18
CA THR A 63 -6.19 -5.41 -14.43
C THR A 63 -5.36 -4.26 -15.03
N PRO A 64 -4.01 -4.35 -15.05
CA PRO A 64 -3.16 -3.36 -15.71
C PRO A 64 -3.52 -3.14 -17.18
N TRP A 65 -3.89 -4.19 -17.90
CA TRP A 65 -4.27 -4.12 -19.31
C TRP A 65 -5.52 -3.29 -19.55
N GLN A 66 -6.53 -3.44 -18.68
CA GLN A 66 -7.74 -2.61 -18.73
C GLN A 66 -7.41 -1.15 -18.43
N VAL A 67 -6.57 -0.88 -17.43
CA VAL A 67 -6.12 0.50 -17.13
C VAL A 67 -5.35 1.10 -18.31
N PHE A 68 -4.47 0.35 -18.97
CA PHE A 68 -3.76 0.81 -20.16
C PHE A 68 -4.71 1.16 -21.30
N ALA A 69 -5.71 0.32 -21.56
CA ALA A 69 -6.74 0.58 -22.55
C ALA A 69 -7.55 1.85 -22.21
N ASP A 70 -8.02 1.98 -20.97
CA ASP A 70 -8.80 3.12 -20.48
C ASP A 70 -8.01 4.44 -20.59
N GLN A 71 -6.70 4.39 -20.31
CA GLN A 71 -5.83 5.55 -20.34
C GLN A 71 -5.23 5.83 -21.72
N ARG A 72 -5.59 5.05 -22.75
CA ARG A 72 -5.00 5.13 -24.11
C ARG A 72 -3.47 5.15 -24.06
N PHE A 73 -2.92 4.28 -23.22
CA PHE A 73 -1.51 4.29 -22.85
C PHE A 73 -0.89 2.92 -23.11
N LEU A 74 0.32 2.92 -23.67
CA LEU A 74 1.15 1.72 -23.74
C LEU A 74 2.10 1.70 -22.55
N GLY A 75 2.01 0.64 -21.74
CA GLY A 75 2.80 0.43 -20.52
C GLY A 75 4.28 0.77 -20.73
N ASN A 76 4.82 1.67 -19.90
CA ASN A 76 6.24 2.03 -19.91
C ASN A 76 6.68 2.57 -18.53
N SER A 77 7.97 2.85 -18.39
CA SER A 77 8.57 3.31 -17.12
C SER A 77 8.51 4.82 -16.88
N ARG A 78 7.91 5.61 -17.79
CA ARG A 78 7.85 7.08 -17.66
C ARG A 78 6.60 7.57 -16.91
N ILE A 79 5.49 6.85 -17.01
CA ILE A 79 4.22 7.20 -16.38
C ILE A 79 3.72 5.98 -15.60
N ALA A 80 3.14 6.21 -14.42
CA ALA A 80 2.69 5.16 -13.51
C ALA A 80 1.16 5.13 -13.33
N PRO A 81 0.37 4.89 -14.40
CA PRO A 81 -1.09 4.83 -14.28
C PRO A 81 -1.52 3.67 -13.37
N CYS A 82 -0.88 2.49 -13.47
CA CYS A 82 -1.19 1.36 -12.60
C CYS A 82 -0.98 1.68 -11.12
N SER A 83 0.10 2.39 -10.75
CA SER A 83 0.30 2.80 -9.36
C SER A 83 -0.77 3.77 -8.88
N THR A 84 -1.23 4.68 -9.75
CA THR A 84 -2.27 5.65 -9.42
C THR A 84 -3.63 4.96 -9.26
N PHE A 85 -4.06 4.22 -10.27
CA PHE A 85 -5.40 3.64 -10.34
C PHE A 85 -5.55 2.37 -9.53
N LEU A 86 -4.58 1.46 -9.57
CA LEU A 86 -4.71 0.14 -8.94
C LEU A 86 -4.18 0.09 -7.51
N LYS A 87 -3.39 1.09 -7.08
CA LYS A 87 -2.80 1.13 -5.72
C LYS A 87 -3.25 2.36 -4.93
N GLN A 88 -2.90 3.55 -5.39
CA GLN A 88 -3.12 4.78 -4.61
C GLN A 88 -4.61 5.09 -4.42
N ARG A 89 -5.41 5.04 -5.49
CA ARG A 89 -6.84 5.36 -5.42
C ARG A 89 -7.64 4.41 -4.52
N PRO A 90 -7.54 3.07 -4.65
CA PRO A 90 -8.23 2.14 -3.76
C PRO A 90 -7.83 2.34 -2.29
N CYS A 91 -6.53 2.50 -2.02
CA CYS A 91 -6.04 2.77 -0.66
C CYS A 91 -6.58 4.09 -0.11
N ARG A 92 -6.58 5.17 -0.91
CA ARG A 92 -7.11 6.48 -0.50
C ARG A 92 -8.62 6.40 -0.23
N ALA A 93 -9.39 5.73 -1.09
CA ALA A 93 -10.83 5.55 -0.90
C ALA A 93 -11.13 4.81 0.41
N TRP A 94 -10.37 3.77 0.71
CA TRP A 94 -10.51 3.04 1.98
C TRP A 94 -10.16 3.94 3.16
N LEU A 95 -9.03 4.66 3.09
CA LEU A 95 -8.57 5.60 4.13
C LEU A 95 -9.63 6.66 4.43
N THR A 96 -10.15 7.34 3.42
CA THR A 96 -11.18 8.38 3.58
C THR A 96 -12.48 7.84 4.20
N THR A 97 -12.77 6.55 4.06
CA THR A 97 -13.99 5.94 4.58
C THR A 97 -13.84 5.38 6.00
N HIS A 98 -12.63 4.97 6.39
CA HIS A 98 -12.41 4.18 7.62
C HIS A 98 -11.41 4.79 8.60
N ALA A 99 -10.73 5.89 8.25
CA ALA A 99 -9.71 6.51 9.08
C ALA A 99 -9.97 8.02 9.22
N ASP A 100 -9.85 8.51 10.45
CA ASP A 100 -9.85 9.96 10.71
C ASP A 100 -8.42 10.48 10.54
N PRO A 101 -8.16 11.46 9.65
CA PRO A 101 -6.83 12.04 9.53
C PRO A 101 -6.30 12.69 10.82
N ALA A 102 -7.16 13.00 11.80
CA ALA A 102 -6.77 13.57 13.09
C ALA A 102 -6.14 12.53 14.04
N ASP A 103 -6.46 11.24 13.90
CA ASP A 103 -5.99 10.17 14.79
C ASP A 103 -5.11 9.12 14.08
N THR A 104 -5.03 9.18 12.75
CA THR A 104 -4.39 8.15 11.94
C THR A 104 -3.01 8.58 11.44
N ILE A 105 -1.99 7.79 11.77
CA ILE A 105 -0.66 7.87 11.15
C ILE A 105 -0.54 6.84 10.02
N LEU A 106 -0.24 7.31 8.80
CA LEU A 106 0.08 6.47 7.66
C LEU A 106 1.60 6.29 7.50
N TYR A 107 2.07 5.06 7.64
CA TYR A 107 3.47 4.70 7.44
C TYR A 107 3.68 4.12 6.04
N VAL A 108 4.73 4.57 5.36
CA VAL A 108 5.19 4.05 4.07
C VAL A 108 6.63 3.56 4.21
N GLY A 109 6.86 2.29 3.88
CA GLY A 109 8.20 1.69 3.97
C GLY A 109 9.13 2.18 2.86
N ILE A 110 9.98 3.17 3.16
CA ILE A 110 11.00 3.71 2.26
C ILE A 110 12.38 3.48 2.86
N ASP A 111 13.25 2.81 2.10
CA ASP A 111 14.65 2.60 2.48
C ASP A 111 15.52 3.83 2.21
N TRP A 112 16.70 3.87 2.83
CA TRP A 112 17.59 5.03 2.80
C TRP A 112 18.03 5.42 1.37
N SER A 113 18.12 4.47 0.43
CA SER A 113 18.51 4.76 -0.96
C SER A 113 17.43 5.49 -1.76
N LYS A 114 16.19 5.50 -1.26
CA LYS A 114 15.01 6.07 -1.91
C LYS A 114 14.44 7.29 -1.19
N GLN A 115 15.18 7.88 -0.26
CA GLN A 115 14.74 9.05 0.53
C GLN A 115 14.33 10.25 -0.32
N HIS A 116 14.88 10.40 -1.52
CA HIS A 116 14.48 11.43 -2.47
C HIS A 116 12.98 11.37 -2.85
N ARG A 117 12.32 10.23 -2.63
CA ARG A 117 10.88 10.03 -2.88
C ARG A 117 9.99 10.54 -1.74
N THR A 118 10.53 10.69 -0.53
CA THR A 118 9.78 11.02 0.68
C THR A 118 8.95 12.31 0.53
N PRO A 119 9.48 13.44 0.01
CA PRO A 119 8.68 14.67 -0.11
C PRO A 119 7.45 14.51 -1.01
N GLY A 120 7.57 13.74 -2.10
CA GLY A 120 6.45 13.47 -3.00
C GLY A 120 5.40 12.55 -2.37
N ILE A 121 5.84 11.55 -1.61
CA ILE A 121 4.95 10.63 -0.88
C ILE A 121 4.19 11.39 0.20
N THR A 122 4.88 12.17 1.03
CA THR A 122 4.27 12.98 2.09
C THR A 122 3.23 13.93 1.51
N ARG A 123 3.55 14.63 0.41
CA ARG A 123 2.60 15.53 -0.25
C ARG A 123 1.40 14.78 -0.83
N GLY A 124 1.62 13.63 -1.45
CA GLY A 124 0.54 12.84 -2.08
C GLY A 124 -0.42 12.18 -1.07
N TRP A 125 0.03 11.97 0.16
CA TRP A 125 -0.77 11.37 1.24
C TRP A 125 -1.21 12.35 2.32
N ALA A 126 -0.90 13.65 2.18
CA ALA A 126 -1.48 14.67 3.04
C ALA A 126 -3.02 14.61 2.96
N PRO A 127 -3.72 14.77 4.10
CA PRO A 127 -5.19 14.87 4.14
C PRO A 127 -5.74 15.89 3.15
#